data_AF-A0AA90H2B3-F1
#
_entry.id   AF-A0AA90H2B3-F1
#
_cell.length_a   1.000
_cell.length_b   1.000
_cell.length_c   1.000
_cell.angle_alpha   90.00
_cell.angle_beta   90.00
_cell.angle_gamma   90.00
#
_symmetry.space_group_name_H-M   'P 1'
#
loop_
_entity.id
_entity.type
_entity.pdbx_description
1 polymer ?
#
loop_
_entity_poly.entity_id
_entity_poly.type
_entity_poly.pdbx_seq_one_letter_code
_entity_poly.pdbx_strand_id
1 'polypeptide(L)'
;MTAEQQDHSTGAGSPPGPHGYSPHKADHLKRLRRVEGQVRGLQRMVEEDVYCIDVLTQVSAATKALQSFALQLLEEHLRHCVADAARQGGPEADAKVSEATAAIARLLRT
;
A
#
# COMPACT_ATOMS: atom_id res chain seq x y z
N MET A 1 -32.59 4.91 -49.05
CA MET A 1 -33.03 6.03 -48.19
C MET A 1 -33.68 5.42 -46.95
N THR A 2 -33.42 6.04 -45.80
CA THR A 2 -34.00 5.88 -44.46
C THR A 2 -33.49 4.78 -43.51
N ALA A 3 -32.97 5.30 -42.37
CA ALA A 3 -32.85 4.75 -41.00
C ALA A 3 -31.84 3.60 -40.82
N GLU A 4 -30.65 3.77 -40.25
CA GLU A 4 -30.29 4.38 -38.95
C GLU A 4 -31.10 3.81 -37.79
N GLN A 5 -30.54 2.79 -37.12
CA GLN A 5 -30.75 2.56 -35.69
C GLN A 5 -29.56 1.82 -35.11
N GLN A 6 -28.76 2.58 -34.37
CA GLN A 6 -27.62 2.15 -33.57
C GLN A 6 -28.14 1.42 -32.33
N ASP A 7 -27.65 0.20 -32.11
CA ASP A 7 -27.83 -0.53 -30.87
C ASP A 7 -26.85 0.04 -29.82
N HIS A 8 -27.33 1.00 -29.04
CA HIS A 8 -26.56 1.70 -28.01
C HIS A 8 -26.65 0.92 -26.70
N SER A 9 -25.97 -0.24 -26.63
CA SER A 9 -25.80 -0.98 -25.38
C SER A 9 -24.68 -0.36 -24.54
N THR A 10 -25.00 0.77 -23.89
CA THR A 10 -24.12 1.40 -22.89
C THR A 10 -24.14 0.54 -21.63
N GLY A 11 -23.16 -0.38 -21.53
CA GLY A 11 -22.77 -0.95 -20.25
C GLY A 11 -22.32 0.19 -19.33
N ALA A 12 -23.09 0.43 -18.28
CA ALA A 12 -22.82 1.45 -17.28
C ALA A 12 -21.44 1.22 -16.65
N GLY A 13 -20.44 1.93 -17.17
CA GLY A 13 -19.17 2.11 -16.51
C GLY A 13 -19.39 2.92 -15.25
N SER A 14 -19.12 2.31 -14.09
CA SER A 14 -19.05 3.02 -12.81
C SER A 14 -18.20 4.30 -12.96
N PRO A 15 -18.59 5.40 -12.29
CA PRO A 15 -17.83 6.64 -12.38
C PRO A 15 -16.39 6.40 -11.90
N PRO A 16 -15.38 6.98 -12.55
CA PRO A 16 -14.02 6.90 -12.07
C PRO A 16 -13.96 7.64 -10.74
N GLY A 17 -13.90 6.90 -9.63
CA GLY A 17 -13.47 7.46 -8.35
C GLY A 17 -12.08 8.10 -8.49
N PRO A 18 -11.64 8.94 -7.55
CA PRO A 18 -10.41 9.74 -7.66
C PRO A 18 -9.09 8.91 -7.59
N HIS A 19 -9.16 7.62 -7.92
CA HIS A 19 -8.08 6.64 -7.81
C HIS A 19 -7.81 5.99 -9.17
N GLY A 20 -7.31 6.80 -10.12
CA GLY A 20 -6.41 6.24 -11.12
C GLY A 20 -5.27 5.57 -10.36
N TYR A 21 -5.09 4.26 -10.53
CA TYR A 21 -4.12 3.48 -9.78
C TYR A 21 -2.78 4.23 -9.79
N SER A 22 -2.29 4.63 -8.61
CA SER A 22 -0.95 5.21 -8.47
C SER A 22 0.04 4.38 -9.29
N PRO A 23 1.00 4.99 -10.01
CA PRO A 23 2.02 4.26 -10.77
C PRO A 23 2.74 3.21 -9.91
N HIS A 24 2.70 3.35 -8.58
CA HIS A 24 3.29 2.42 -7.62
C HIS A 24 2.36 1.31 -7.13
N LYS A 25 1.07 1.29 -7.50
CA LYS A 25 0.12 0.28 -7.02
C LYS A 25 0.52 -1.15 -7.42
N ALA A 26 1.03 -1.35 -8.63
CA ALA A 26 1.51 -2.65 -9.07
C ALA A 26 2.70 -3.13 -8.22
N ASP A 27 3.62 -2.22 -7.87
CA ASP A 27 4.78 -2.51 -7.03
C ASP A 27 4.39 -2.81 -5.57
N HIS A 28 3.45 -2.03 -5.03
CA HIS A 28 2.85 -2.25 -3.71
C HIS A 28 2.24 -3.64 -3.61
N LEU A 29 1.41 -4.01 -4.58
CA LEU A 29 0.80 -5.34 -4.64
C LEU A 29 1.85 -6.46 -4.81
N LYS A 30 2.89 -6.24 -5.62
CA LYS A 30 3.98 -7.21 -5.80
C LYS A 30 4.72 -7.48 -4.49
N ARG A 31 4.98 -6.44 -3.70
CA ARG A 31 5.62 -6.55 -2.38
C ARG A 31 4.75 -7.29 -1.39
N LEU A 32 3.47 -6.94 -1.31
CA LEU A 32 2.51 -7.62 -0.43
C LEU A 32 2.36 -9.10 -0.78
N ARG A 33 2.29 -9.47 -2.06
CA ARG A 33 2.28 -10.88 -2.50
C ARG A 33 3.54 -11.64 -2.08
N ARG A 34 4.70 -10.97 -2.05
CA ARG A 34 5.95 -11.57 -1.56
C ARG A 34 5.89 -11.83 -0.05
N VAL A 35 5.40 -10.86 0.72
CA VAL A 35 5.19 -11.01 2.18
C VAL A 35 4.22 -12.14 2.47
N GLU A 36 3.10 -12.22 1.73
CA GLU A 36 2.14 -13.32 1.83
C GLU A 36 2.81 -14.69 1.62
N GLY A 37 3.71 -14.79 0.63
CA GLY A 37 4.53 -15.98 0.42
C GLY A 37 5.46 -16.31 1.58
N GLN A 38 6.03 -15.31 2.25
CA GLN A 38 6.84 -15.50 3.47
C GLN A 38 5.98 -16.03 4.62
N VAL A 39 4.78 -15.49 4.82
CA VAL A 39 3.85 -15.96 5.86
C VAL A 39 3.42 -17.40 5.61
N ARG A 40 3.09 -17.77 4.37
CA ARG A 40 2.85 -19.18 4.01
C ARG A 40 4.08 -20.05 4.24
N GLY A 41 5.28 -19.51 4.05
CA GLY A 41 6.54 -20.19 4.37
C GLY A 41 6.66 -20.50 5.86
N LEU A 42 6.36 -19.52 6.71
CA LEU A 42 6.34 -19.69 8.16
C LEU A 42 5.35 -20.78 8.60
N GLN A 43 4.17 -20.84 8.00
CA GLN A 43 3.19 -21.91 8.28
C GLN A 43 3.79 -23.30 8.03
N ARG A 44 4.40 -23.51 6.86
CA ARG A 44 5.06 -24.79 6.53
C ARG A 44 6.20 -25.11 7.47
N MET A 45 7.03 -24.12 7.84
CA MET A 45 8.13 -24.34 8.78
C MET A 45 7.63 -24.82 10.15
N VAL A 46 6.48 -24.31 10.60
CA VAL A 46 5.85 -24.76 11.85
C VAL A 46 5.25 -26.16 11.68
N GLU A 47 4.58 -26.44 10.56
CA GLU A 47 4.04 -27.77 10.26
C GLU A 47 5.12 -28.86 10.14
N GLU A 48 6.32 -28.48 9.70
CA GLU A 48 7.48 -29.37 9.50
C GLU A 48 8.42 -29.42 10.73
N ASP A 49 8.01 -28.84 11.87
CA ASP A 49 8.81 -28.78 13.11
C ASP A 49 10.24 -28.22 12.90
N VAL A 50 10.38 -27.23 12.00
CA VAL A 50 11.66 -26.57 11.71
C VAL A 50 12.21 -25.87 12.96
N TYR A 51 13.54 -25.89 13.10
CA TYR A 51 14.24 -25.30 14.23
C TYR A 51 13.82 -23.86 14.51
N CYS A 52 13.48 -23.57 15.77
CA CYS A 52 12.87 -22.30 16.17
C CYS A 52 13.68 -21.06 15.76
N ILE A 53 15.01 -21.14 15.73
CA ILE A 53 15.87 -20.01 15.33
C ILE A 53 15.73 -19.69 13.84
N ASP A 54 15.51 -20.69 13.00
CA ASP A 54 15.28 -20.47 11.56
C ASP A 54 13.90 -19.85 11.32
N VAL A 55 12.89 -20.29 12.07
CA VAL A 55 11.56 -19.67 12.07
C VAL A 55 11.65 -18.19 12.47
N LEU A 56 12.33 -17.88 13.57
CA LEU A 56 12.55 -16.50 14.03
C LEU A 56 13.31 -15.65 13.01
N THR A 57 14.25 -16.25 12.29
CA THR A 57 14.97 -15.59 11.20
C THR A 57 14.01 -15.23 10.06
N GLN A 58 13.09 -16.13 9.68
CA GLN A 58 12.09 -15.81 8.66
C GLN A 58 11.01 -14.84 9.12
N VAL A 59 10.61 -14.88 10.40
CA VAL A 59 9.74 -13.85 11.00
C VAL A 59 10.40 -12.48 10.83
N SER A 60 11.68 -12.37 11.18
CA SER A 60 12.44 -11.11 11.03
C SER A 60 12.50 -10.65 9.57
N ALA A 61 12.62 -11.57 8.61
CA ALA A 61 12.61 -11.25 7.19
C ALA A 61 11.25 -10.75 6.69
N ALA A 62 10.14 -11.34 7.17
CA ALA A 62 8.78 -10.89 6.86
C ALA A 62 8.50 -9.50 7.47
N THR A 63 8.90 -9.27 8.71
CA THR A 63 8.76 -7.98 9.39
C THR A 63 9.53 -6.87 8.66
N LYS A 64 10.78 -7.12 8.25
CA LYS A 64 11.57 -6.16 7.46
C LYS A 64 10.92 -5.84 6.11
N ALA A 65 10.32 -6.82 5.46
CA ALA A 65 9.61 -6.60 4.20
C ALA A 65 8.34 -5.72 4.39
N LEU A 66 7.60 -5.92 5.47
CA LEU A 66 6.47 -5.08 5.85
C LEU A 66 6.89 -3.65 6.22
N GLN A 67 7.96 -3.49 6.98
CA GLN A 67 8.53 -2.17 7.31
C GLN A 67 8.98 -1.43 6.05
N SER A 68 9.65 -2.12 5.11
CA SER A 68 10.04 -1.54 3.82
C SER A 68 8.82 -1.08 3.02
N PHE A 69 7.74 -1.87 2.99
CA PHE A 69 6.49 -1.48 2.34
C PHE A 69 5.85 -0.25 3.00
N ALA A 70 5.79 -0.22 4.34
CA ALA A 70 5.23 0.90 5.09
C ALA A 70 5.99 2.22 4.82
N LEU A 71 7.33 2.16 4.75
CA LEU A 71 8.16 3.33 4.41
C LEU A 71 7.89 3.85 2.99
N GLN A 72 7.63 2.96 2.03
CA GLN A 72 7.32 3.38 0.65
C GLN A 72 5.96 4.08 0.55
N LEU A 73 4.93 3.55 1.24
CA LEU A 73 3.64 4.23 1.32
C LEU A 73 3.75 5.60 2.00
N LEU A 74 4.56 5.68 3.05
CA LEU A 74 4.82 6.94 3.73
C LEU A 74 5.52 7.94 2.81
N GLU A 75 6.55 7.53 2.06
CA GLU A 75 7.23 8.42 1.11
C GLU A 75 6.25 8.98 0.07
N GLU A 76 5.39 8.13 -0.48
CA GLU A 76 4.35 8.55 -1.43
C GLU A 76 3.36 9.54 -0.79
N HIS A 77 2.95 9.30 0.45
CA HIS A 77 2.08 10.20 1.20
C HIS A 77 2.73 11.56 1.47
N LEU A 78 4.01 11.58 1.85
CA LEU A 78 4.76 12.81 2.08
C LEU A 78 4.93 13.62 0.77
N ARG A 79 5.23 12.95 -0.35
CA ARG A 79 5.44 13.59 -1.66
C ARG A 79 4.17 14.20 -2.25
N HIS A 80 3.01 13.61 -2.00
CA HIS A 80 1.75 14.09 -2.58
C HIS A 80 0.97 14.92 -1.55
N CYS A 81 0.46 14.27 -0.49
CA CYS A 81 -0.46 14.91 0.43
C CYS A 81 0.21 16.02 1.27
N VAL A 82 1.42 15.79 1.78
CA VAL A 82 2.10 16.79 2.60
C VAL A 82 2.71 17.90 1.74
N ALA A 83 3.33 17.57 0.61
CA ALA A 83 3.89 18.60 -0.29
C ALA A 83 2.81 19.54 -0.86
N ASP A 84 1.63 19.00 -1.19
CA ASP A 84 0.53 19.81 -1.70
C ASP A 84 -0.14 20.64 -0.60
N ALA A 85 -0.27 20.11 0.62
CA ALA A 85 -0.74 20.89 1.77
C ALA A 85 0.27 21.97 2.18
N ALA A 86 1.57 21.68 2.14
CA ALA A 86 2.62 22.65 2.45
C ALA A 86 2.64 23.83 1.47
N ARG A 87 2.26 23.62 0.20
CA ARG A 87 2.08 24.70 -0.78
C ARG A 87 0.89 25.60 -0.49
N GLN A 88 -0.15 25.07 0.16
CA GLN A 88 -1.36 25.81 0.55
C GLN A 88 -1.17 26.52 1.90
N GLY A 89 -0.34 25.96 2.79
CA GLY A 89 -0.01 26.52 4.09
C GLY A 89 -1.14 26.44 5.11
N GLY A 90 -0.91 27.03 6.29
CA GLY A 90 -1.92 27.14 7.34
C GLY A 90 -2.22 25.84 8.11
N PRO A 91 -3.33 25.81 8.87
CA PRO A 91 -3.64 24.73 9.80
C PRO A 91 -3.77 23.33 9.16
N GLU A 92 -4.13 23.28 7.88
CA GLU A 92 -4.25 22.02 7.13
C GLU A 92 -2.89 21.38 6.85
N ALA A 93 -1.86 22.19 6.57
CA ALA A 93 -0.48 21.72 6.42
C ALA A 93 0.04 21.13 7.73
N ASP A 94 -0.17 21.82 8.85
CA ASP A 94 0.26 21.37 10.18
C ASP A 94 -0.45 20.06 10.58
N ALA A 95 -1.74 19.93 10.27
CA ALA A 95 -2.50 18.71 10.52
C ALA A 95 -1.94 17.52 9.73
N LYS A 96 -1.60 17.70 8.44
CA LYS A 96 -1.03 16.66 7.58
C LYS A 96 0.37 16.22 8.03
N VAL A 97 1.21 17.16 8.47
CA VAL A 97 2.52 16.85 9.04
C VAL A 97 2.38 16.07 10.35
N SER A 98 1.45 16.46 11.21
CA SER A 98 1.18 15.78 12.49
C SER A 98 0.68 14.34 12.26
N GLU A 99 -0.22 14.15 11.29
CA GLU A 99 -0.70 12.82 10.87
C GLU A 99 0.44 11.90 10.43
N ALA A 100 1.31 12.38 9.53
CA ALA A 100 2.45 11.63 9.04
C ALA A 100 3.44 11.29 10.17
N THR A 101 3.72 12.24 11.05
CA THR A 101 4.60 12.05 12.22
C THR A 101 4.05 10.99 13.16
N ALA A 102 2.74 11.01 13.42
CA ALA A 102 2.08 10.00 14.25
C ALA A 102 2.13 8.60 13.62
N ALA A 103 2.01 8.50 12.30
CA ALA A 103 2.17 7.23 11.58
C ALA A 103 3.59 6.68 11.69
N ILE A 104 4.62 7.52 11.50
CA ILE A 104 6.03 7.14 11.70
C ILE A 104 6.27 6.64 13.11
N ALA A 105 5.77 7.37 14.12
CA ALA A 105 5.96 6.99 15.51
C ALA A 105 5.35 5.61 15.83
N ARG A 106 4.22 5.25 15.21
CA ARG A 106 3.65 3.89 15.32
C ARG A 106 4.54 2.84 14.67
N LEU A 107 5.09 3.13 13.49
CA LEU A 107 5.97 2.21 12.76
C LEU A 107 7.29 1.93 13.50
N LEU A 108 7.82 2.90 14.25
CA LEU A 108 9.07 2.72 15.01
C LEU A 108 8.91 1.94 16.32
N ARG A 109 7.68 1.68 16.77
CA ARG A 109 7.38 0.96 18.02
C ARG A 109 7.15 -0.55 17.83
N THR A 110 7.20 -1.04 16.59
CA THR A 110 7.06 -2.47 16.22
C THR A 110 8.42 -3.13 16.07
#